data_AF-A0AAN8L4H8-F1
#
_entry.id   AF-A0AAN8L4H8-F1
#
_cell.length_a   1.000
_cell.length_b   1.000
_cell.length_c   1.000
_cell.angle_alpha   90.00
_cell.angle_beta   90.00
_cell.angle_gamma   90.00
#
_symmetry.space_group_name_H-M   'P 1'
#
loop_
_entity.id
_entity.type
_entity.pdbx_description
1 polymer ?
#
loop_
_entity_poly.entity_id
_entity_poly.type
_entity_poly.pdbx_seq_one_letter_code
_entity_poly.pdbx_strand_id
1 'polypeptide(L)'
;MKKQAQHQDPASLSLLSISDLIPDLQVVFFWMSNSIEILYFIQQKAPAYTQGIETLDSKGSKESLLSATISANEEAMTILEEVIMYTFQQCVYYITKSLYVVLPGLLDCNPFPVDSSEPCWRGGTGFPEPVRRVLQVFQGSQELLQGYQVHPEVQAQMFSYLFFFSNVSLFNPAHGQG
;
A
#
# COMPACT_ATOMS: atom_id res chain seq x y z
N MET A 1 -37.28 3.64 8.82
CA MET A 1 -36.84 3.63 7.41
C MET A 1 -35.62 2.72 7.31
N LYS A 2 -35.79 1.56 6.67
CA LYS A 2 -34.72 0.58 6.46
C LYS A 2 -33.75 1.16 5.42
N LYS A 3 -32.50 1.47 5.81
CA LYS A 3 -31.41 1.72 4.86
C LYS A 3 -31.17 0.41 4.12
N GLN A 4 -31.56 0.36 2.84
CA GLN A 4 -31.18 -0.71 1.94
C GLN A 4 -29.67 -0.81 1.93
N ALA A 5 -29.16 -1.98 2.32
CA ALA A 5 -27.80 -2.38 2.01
C ALA A 5 -27.68 -2.38 0.49
N GLN A 6 -26.91 -1.44 -0.04
CA GLN A 6 -26.56 -1.40 -1.45
C GLN A 6 -25.69 -2.62 -1.73
N HIS A 7 -26.33 -3.68 -2.20
CA HIS A 7 -25.67 -4.88 -2.71
C HIS A 7 -24.82 -4.43 -3.91
N GLN A 8 -23.50 -4.38 -3.74
CA GLN A 8 -22.59 -4.14 -4.87
C GLN A 8 -22.70 -5.36 -5.81
N ASP A 9 -23.18 -5.11 -7.02
CA ASP A 9 -23.32 -6.14 -8.06
C ASP A 9 -21.94 -6.78 -8.34
N PRO A 10 -21.78 -8.11 -8.35
CA PRO A 10 -20.51 -8.77 -8.65
C PRO A 10 -19.99 -8.42 -10.06
N ALA A 11 -20.88 -8.09 -11.00
CA ALA A 11 -20.52 -7.59 -12.33
C ALA A 11 -19.91 -6.18 -12.31
N SER A 12 -20.20 -5.36 -11.29
CA SER A 12 -19.59 -4.03 -11.12
C SER A 12 -18.15 -4.11 -10.62
N LEU A 13 -17.76 -5.23 -9.99
CA LEU A 13 -16.37 -5.52 -9.61
C LEU A 13 -15.54 -6.00 -10.81
N SER A 14 -16.16 -6.62 -11.82
CA SER A 14 -15.49 -7.16 -13.01
C SER A 14 -14.84 -6.10 -13.92
N LEU A 15 -15.11 -4.81 -13.69
CA LEU A 15 -14.56 -3.70 -14.46
C LEU A 15 -13.51 -2.88 -13.70
N LEU A 16 -13.17 -3.24 -12.46
CA LEU A 16 -12.23 -2.45 -11.65
C LEU A 16 -10.80 -2.65 -12.17
N SER A 17 -10.36 -1.79 -13.08
CA SER A 17 -8.97 -1.77 -13.54
C SER A 17 -8.10 -1.10 -12.48
N ILE A 18 -6.83 -1.49 -12.39
CA ILE A 18 -5.87 -0.72 -11.58
C ILE A 18 -5.84 0.75 -11.99
N SER A 19 -6.10 1.05 -13.27
CA SER A 19 -6.14 2.43 -13.78
C SER A 19 -7.21 3.29 -13.11
N ASP A 20 -8.34 2.69 -12.74
CA ASP A 20 -9.44 3.39 -12.07
C ASP A 20 -9.13 3.70 -10.60
N LEU A 21 -8.21 2.92 -10.01
CA LEU A 21 -7.76 3.07 -8.63
C LEU A 21 -6.57 4.02 -8.46
N ILE A 22 -5.87 4.36 -9.56
CA ILE A 22 -4.67 5.21 -9.52
C ILE A 22 -4.95 6.55 -8.82
N PRO A 23 -6.01 7.31 -9.15
CA PRO A 23 -6.24 8.63 -8.52
C PRO A 23 -6.42 8.55 -7.01
N ASP A 24 -7.12 7.52 -6.53
CA ASP A 24 -7.35 7.31 -5.10
C ASP A 24 -6.06 6.88 -4.40
N LEU A 25 -5.32 5.92 -4.98
CA LEU A 25 -4.04 5.43 -4.45
C LEU A 25 -2.97 6.52 -4.42
N GLN A 26 -2.95 7.43 -5.39
CA GLN A 26 -2.02 8.56 -5.44
C GLN A 26 -2.08 9.42 -4.18
N VAL A 27 -3.29 9.80 -3.76
CA VAL A 27 -3.50 10.61 -2.55
C VAL A 27 -3.06 9.83 -1.30
N VAL A 28 -3.37 8.53 -1.25
CA VAL A 28 -3.01 7.68 -0.10
C VAL A 28 -1.50 7.50 0.01
N PHE A 29 -0.79 7.22 -1.10
CA PHE A 29 0.67 7.09 -1.11
C PHE A 29 1.37 8.40 -0.82
N PHE A 30 0.83 9.52 -1.30
CA PHE A 30 1.33 10.85 -0.94
C PHE A 30 1.31 11.04 0.59
N TRP A 31 0.16 10.84 1.23
CA TRP A 31 0.05 11.01 2.68
C TRP A 31 0.90 10.01 3.45
N MET A 32 0.96 8.74 3.01
CA MET A 32 1.80 7.73 3.62
C MET A 32 3.28 8.16 3.63
N SER A 33 3.82 8.55 2.47
CA SER A 33 5.22 8.93 2.34
C SER A 33 5.55 10.16 3.18
N ASN A 34 4.72 11.20 3.10
CA ASN A 34 4.90 12.42 3.89
C ASN A 34 4.80 12.13 5.40
N SER A 35 3.85 11.30 5.84
CA SER A 35 3.73 10.94 7.25
C SER A 35 4.94 10.17 7.77
N ILE A 36 5.51 9.25 6.97
CA ILE A 36 6.75 8.55 7.32
C ILE A 36 7.90 9.56 7.47
N GLU A 37 8.05 10.49 6.53
CA GLU A 37 9.12 11.48 6.56
C GLU A 37 9.01 12.44 7.75
N ILE A 38 7.79 12.94 8.04
CA ILE A 38 7.54 13.81 9.20
C ILE A 38 7.78 13.04 10.50
N LEU A 39 7.33 11.79 10.60
CA LEU A 39 7.56 10.95 11.78
C LEU A 39 9.06 10.78 12.03
N TYR A 40 9.81 10.42 10.99
CA TYR A 40 11.25 10.27 11.05
C TYR A 40 11.96 11.57 11.45
N PHE A 41 11.50 12.71 10.94
CA PHE A 41 12.03 14.02 11.31
C PHE A 41 11.78 14.35 12.78
N ILE A 42 10.58 14.10 13.31
CA ILE A 42 10.26 14.33 14.72
C ILE A 42 11.11 13.42 15.61
N GLN A 43 11.24 12.14 15.25
CA GLN A 43 12.09 11.17 15.96
C GLN A 43 13.56 11.60 16.00
N GLN A 44 14.08 12.22 14.93
CA GLN A 44 15.45 12.74 14.91
C GLN A 44 15.65 14.05 15.67
N LYS A 45 14.67 14.97 15.62
CA LYS A 45 14.81 16.29 16.26
C LYS A 45 14.46 16.32 17.73
N ALA A 46 13.50 15.50 18.18
CA ALA A 46 13.08 15.48 19.57
C ALA A 46 14.25 15.24 20.56
N PRO A 47 15.18 14.28 20.33
CA PRO A 47 16.33 14.07 21.21
C PRO A 47 17.29 15.26 21.27
N ALA A 48 17.51 15.96 20.14
CA ALA A 48 18.41 17.10 20.06
C ALA A 48 17.90 18.32 20.85
N TYR A 49 16.59 18.54 20.88
CA TYR A 49 15.99 19.58 21.70
C TYR A 49 16.10 19.27 23.20
N THR A 50 15.84 18.03 23.61
CA THR A 50 15.96 17.62 25.02
C THR A 50 17.38 17.83 25.55
N GLN A 51 18.40 17.40 24.80
CA GLN A 51 19.81 17.60 25.18
C GLN A 51 20.23 19.08 25.20
N GLY A 52 19.76 19.86 24.23
CA GLY A 52 20.10 21.28 24.12
C GLY A 52 19.52 22.16 25.23
N ILE A 53 18.40 21.75 25.84
CA ILE A 53 17.80 22.52 26.93
C ILE A 53 18.24 22.01 28.31
N GLU A 54 18.47 20.70 28.51
CA GLU A 54 19.09 20.18 29.74
C GLU A 54 20.47 20.82 30.02
N THR A 55 21.23 21.12 28.98
CA THR A 55 22.56 21.77 29.10
C THR A 55 22.51 23.27 29.40
N LEU A 56 21.35 23.91 29.28
CA LEU A 56 21.16 25.34 29.54
C LEU A 56 20.59 25.63 30.94
N ASP A 57 20.39 24.59 31.77
CA ASP A 57 19.46 24.72 32.88
C ASP A 57 20.05 25.34 34.16
N SER A 58 19.39 26.43 34.57
CA SER A 58 19.51 27.08 35.88
C SER A 58 18.21 27.80 36.32
N LYS A 59 17.07 27.66 35.61
CA LYS A 59 15.79 28.32 35.99
C LYS A 59 14.57 27.54 35.45
N GLY A 60 13.81 26.92 36.36
CA GLY A 60 12.63 26.05 36.12
C GLY A 60 11.42 26.63 35.35
N SER A 61 11.50 27.83 34.78
CA SER A 61 10.47 28.34 33.84
C SER A 61 10.59 27.73 32.45
N LYS A 62 11.77 27.20 32.06
CA LYS A 62 11.98 26.57 30.75
C LYS A 62 11.65 25.08 30.74
N GLU A 63 11.77 24.40 31.88
CA GLU A 63 11.47 22.97 32.06
C GLU A 63 9.99 22.65 31.72
N SER A 64 9.05 23.51 32.11
CA SER A 64 7.63 23.35 31.76
C SER A 64 7.35 23.46 30.25
N LEU A 65 8.06 24.33 29.53
CA LEU A 65 7.94 24.46 28.07
C LEU A 65 8.53 23.23 27.35
N LEU A 66 9.58 22.62 27.90
CA LEU A 66 10.15 21.38 27.37
C LEU A 66 9.19 20.21 27.52
N SER A 67 8.66 20.03 28.72
CA SER A 67 7.71 18.96 28.99
C SER A 67 6.49 19.07 28.07
N ALA A 68 5.96 20.29 27.88
CA ALA A 68 4.88 20.54 26.94
C ALA A 68 5.26 20.23 25.48
N THR A 69 6.49 20.58 25.06
CA THR A 69 6.98 20.30 23.70
C THR A 69 7.19 18.79 23.46
N ILE A 70 7.75 18.08 24.44
CA ILE A 70 7.93 16.62 24.38
C ILE A 70 6.57 15.93 24.28
N SER A 71 5.62 16.31 25.14
CA SER A 71 4.26 15.73 25.12
C SER A 71 3.54 15.99 23.80
N ALA A 72 3.65 17.20 23.23
CA ALA A 72 3.06 17.51 21.92
C ALA A 72 3.71 16.69 20.79
N ASN A 73 5.02 16.43 20.86
CA ASN A 73 5.71 15.59 19.89
C ASN A 73 5.28 14.12 20.01
N GLU A 74 5.12 13.59 21.22
CA GLU A 74 4.62 12.22 21.45
C GLU A 74 3.22 12.01 20.88
N GLU A 75 2.33 12.98 21.10
CA GLU A 75 0.98 12.96 20.52
C GLU A 75 1.02 13.00 18.99
N ALA A 76 1.84 13.89 18.40
CA ALA A 76 2.00 13.98 16.95
C ALA A 76 2.58 12.69 16.35
N MET A 77 3.55 12.05 17.01
CA MET A 77 4.11 10.77 16.57
C MET A 77 3.04 9.68 16.52
N THR A 78 2.22 9.59 17.57
CA THR A 78 1.12 8.60 17.64
C THR A 78 0.13 8.80 16.49
N ILE A 79 -0.27 10.05 16.21
CA ILE A 79 -1.19 10.37 15.10
C ILE A 79 -0.57 10.01 13.75
N LEU A 80 0.73 10.30 13.56
CA LEU A 80 1.43 9.96 12.32
C LEU A 80 1.51 8.45 12.11
N GLU A 81 1.79 7.68 13.16
CA GLU A 81 1.80 6.21 13.10
C GLU A 81 0.43 5.66 12.70
N GLU A 82 -0.66 6.22 13.24
CA GLU A 82 -2.01 5.85 12.84
C GLU A 82 -2.26 6.17 11.36
N VAL A 83 -1.88 7.35 10.88
CA VAL A 83 -2.03 7.73 9.46
C VAL A 83 -1.25 6.77 8.57
N ILE A 84 -0.02 6.41 8.93
CA ILE A 84 0.80 5.43 8.19
C ILE A 84 0.11 4.07 8.17
N MET A 85 -0.40 3.60 9.31
CA MET A 85 -1.11 2.32 9.39
C MET A 85 -2.36 2.33 8.50
N TYR A 86 -3.21 3.35 8.60
CA TYR A 86 -4.44 3.43 7.82
C TYR A 86 -4.16 3.56 6.33
N THR A 87 -3.22 4.40 5.93
CA THR A 87 -2.84 4.53 4.53
C THR A 87 -2.27 3.22 3.98
N PHE A 88 -1.46 2.50 4.77
CA PHE A 88 -0.93 1.18 4.37
C PHE A 88 -2.06 0.18 4.14
N GLN A 89 -3.00 0.10 5.08
CA GLN A 89 -4.18 -0.77 4.97
C GLN A 89 -5.05 -0.42 3.75
N GLN A 90 -5.24 0.87 3.46
CA GLN A 90 -6.00 1.31 2.28
C GLN A 90 -5.32 0.90 0.98
N CYS A 91 -4.01 1.13 0.86
CA CYS A 91 -3.25 0.67 -0.32
C CYS A 91 -3.37 -0.85 -0.49
N VAL A 92 -3.18 -1.61 0.59
CA VAL A 92 -3.37 -3.07 0.57
C VAL A 92 -4.78 -3.43 0.08
N TYR A 93 -5.82 -2.82 0.64
CA TYR A 93 -7.21 -3.10 0.28
C TYR A 93 -7.49 -2.85 -1.21
N TYR A 94 -7.13 -1.68 -1.74
CA TYR A 94 -7.41 -1.35 -3.13
C TYR A 94 -6.62 -2.22 -4.11
N ILE A 95 -5.34 -2.47 -3.83
CA ILE A 95 -4.51 -3.30 -4.70
C ILE A 95 -4.99 -4.75 -4.67
N THR A 96 -5.28 -5.31 -3.50
CA THR A 96 -5.80 -6.68 -3.39
C THR A 96 -7.18 -6.84 -4.02
N LYS A 97 -8.03 -5.82 -3.94
CA LYS A 97 -9.32 -5.79 -4.66
C LYS A 97 -9.11 -5.87 -6.17
N SER A 98 -8.13 -5.16 -6.73
CA SER A 98 -7.76 -5.26 -8.15
C SER A 98 -7.18 -6.63 -8.49
N LEU A 99 -6.26 -7.15 -7.67
CA LEU A 99 -5.69 -8.49 -7.83
C LEU A 99 -6.78 -9.57 -7.83
N TYR A 100 -7.76 -9.49 -6.94
CA TYR A 100 -8.84 -10.45 -6.82
C TYR A 100 -9.67 -10.59 -8.11
N VAL A 101 -9.81 -9.50 -8.89
CA VAL A 101 -10.50 -9.52 -10.19
C VAL A 101 -9.67 -10.23 -11.26
N VAL A 102 -8.35 -10.05 -11.26
CA VAL A 102 -7.47 -10.53 -12.36
C VAL A 102 -6.86 -11.91 -12.09
N LEU A 103 -6.70 -12.31 -10.83
CA LEU A 103 -6.07 -13.57 -10.42
C LEU A 103 -6.79 -14.83 -10.92
N PRO A 104 -8.13 -14.94 -10.92
CA PRO A 104 -8.81 -16.13 -11.41
C PRO A 104 -8.45 -16.46 -12.87
N GLY A 105 -8.36 -15.44 -13.72
CA GLY A 105 -7.98 -15.62 -15.13
C GLY A 105 -6.56 -16.16 -15.33
N LEU A 106 -5.69 -16.08 -14.31
CA LEU A 106 -4.36 -16.69 -14.35
C LEU A 106 -4.43 -18.22 -14.31
N LEU A 107 -5.40 -18.79 -13.58
CA LEU A 107 -5.64 -20.24 -13.50
C LEU A 107 -6.24 -20.78 -14.80
N ASP A 108 -7.09 -19.99 -15.46
CA ASP A 108 -7.72 -20.34 -16.73
C ASP A 108 -6.77 -20.18 -17.93
N CYS A 109 -5.58 -19.63 -17.71
CA CYS A 109 -4.59 -19.41 -18.77
C CYS A 109 -3.88 -20.71 -19.13
N ASN A 110 -3.98 -21.14 -20.39
CA ASN A 110 -3.18 -22.26 -20.89
C ASN A 110 -1.69 -21.85 -20.98
N PRO A 111 -0.76 -22.50 -20.23
CA PRO A 111 0.65 -22.16 -20.24
C PRO A 111 1.38 -22.62 -21.52
N PHE A 112 0.76 -23.46 -22.35
CA PHE A 112 1.31 -23.97 -23.61
C PHE A 112 0.39 -23.63 -24.79
N PRO A 113 0.59 -22.49 -25.47
CA PRO A 113 -0.14 -22.20 -26.69
C PRO A 113 0.19 -23.27 -27.74
N VAL A 114 -0.85 -23.81 -28.37
CA VAL A 114 -0.76 -24.96 -29.29
C VAL A 114 0.02 -24.64 -30.57
N ASP A 115 0.27 -23.35 -30.86
CA ASP A 115 0.82 -22.88 -32.15
C ASP A 115 2.21 -22.19 -32.09
N SER A 116 2.92 -22.18 -30.96
CA SER A 116 4.23 -21.51 -30.87
C SER A 116 5.36 -22.48 -30.56
N SER A 117 6.21 -22.75 -31.55
CA SER A 117 7.48 -23.50 -31.42
C SER A 117 8.56 -22.77 -30.60
N GLU A 118 8.27 -21.58 -30.10
CA GLU A 118 9.14 -20.79 -29.23
C GLU A 118 8.47 -20.58 -27.87
N PRO A 119 9.23 -20.57 -26.75
CA PRO A 119 8.68 -20.20 -25.45
C PRO A 119 8.05 -18.80 -25.53
N CYS A 120 6.84 -18.61 -24.97
CA CYS A 120 6.12 -17.33 -24.93
C CYS A 120 6.95 -16.14 -24.40
N TRP A 121 8.04 -16.42 -23.68
CA TRP A 121 8.95 -15.44 -23.11
C TRP A 121 10.13 -15.06 -24.01
N ARG A 122 10.39 -15.81 -25.10
CA ARG A 122 11.54 -15.61 -26.00
C ARG A 122 11.19 -15.10 -27.40
N GLY A 123 9.95 -15.24 -27.86
CA GLY A 123 9.56 -14.90 -29.23
C GLY A 123 8.44 -13.87 -29.32
N GLY A 124 8.77 -12.57 -29.39
CA GLY A 124 8.04 -11.47 -30.05
C GLY A 124 6.57 -11.12 -29.67
N THR A 125 5.76 -12.07 -29.22
CA THR A 125 4.37 -11.89 -28.80
C THR A 125 4.37 -12.00 -27.28
N GLY A 126 4.22 -10.87 -26.58
CA GLY A 126 4.38 -10.79 -25.12
C GLY A 126 3.45 -11.70 -24.29
N PHE A 127 3.48 -11.50 -22.96
CA PHE A 127 2.71 -12.30 -22.00
C PHE A 127 1.23 -12.52 -22.40
N PRO A 128 0.65 -13.71 -22.13
CA PRO A 128 -0.79 -13.93 -22.27
C PRO A 128 -1.59 -12.87 -21.54
N GLU A 129 -2.79 -12.54 -22.06
CA GLU A 129 -3.64 -11.48 -21.51
C GLU A 129 -3.85 -11.57 -19.99
N PRO A 130 -4.18 -12.73 -19.40
CA PRO A 130 -4.37 -12.82 -17.95
C PRO A 130 -3.10 -12.58 -17.15
N VAL A 131 -1.96 -13.08 -17.63
CA VAL A 131 -0.65 -12.85 -16.99
C VAL A 131 -0.28 -11.37 -17.06
N ARG A 132 -0.53 -10.72 -18.20
CA ARG A 132 -0.24 -9.29 -18.37
C ARG A 132 -1.06 -8.42 -17.45
N ARG A 133 -2.34 -8.72 -17.23
CA ARG A 133 -3.19 -7.98 -16.29
C ARG A 133 -2.68 -8.07 -14.85
N VAL A 134 -2.26 -9.26 -14.40
CA VAL A 134 -1.65 -9.44 -13.08
C VAL A 134 -0.35 -8.63 -12.98
N LEU A 135 0.51 -8.70 -13.99
CA LEU A 135 1.76 -7.91 -14.04
C LEU A 135 1.49 -6.41 -14.03
N GLN A 136 0.46 -5.92 -14.73
CA GLN A 136 0.08 -4.51 -14.72
C GLN A 136 -0.34 -4.03 -13.32
N VAL A 137 -1.00 -4.88 -12.53
CA VAL A 137 -1.37 -4.53 -11.15
C VAL A 137 -0.13 -4.37 -10.27
N PHE A 138 0.81 -5.31 -10.36
CA PHE A 138 2.08 -5.22 -9.63
C PHE A 138 2.94 -4.05 -10.09
N GLN A 139 3.06 -3.85 -11.41
CA GLN A 139 3.84 -2.76 -11.98
C GLN A 139 3.26 -1.40 -11.61
N GLY A 140 1.95 -1.20 -11.74
CA GLY A 140 1.32 0.06 -11.34
C GLY A 140 1.48 0.34 -9.84
N SER A 141 1.41 -0.70 -9.00
CA SER A 141 1.68 -0.58 -7.56
C SER A 141 3.14 -0.17 -7.30
N GLN A 142 4.10 -0.76 -8.01
CA GLN A 142 5.51 -0.43 -7.90
C GLN A 142 5.80 1.02 -8.35
N GLU A 143 5.24 1.43 -9.48
CA GLU A 143 5.41 2.77 -10.03
C GLU A 143 4.85 3.83 -9.08
N LEU A 144 3.72 3.57 -8.43
CA LEU A 144 3.17 4.46 -7.40
C LEU A 144 4.07 4.54 -6.16
N LEU A 145 4.49 3.39 -5.62
CA LEU A 145 5.39 3.34 -4.46
C LEU A 145 6.71 4.09 -4.72
N GLN A 146 7.30 3.90 -5.90
CA GLN A 146 8.52 4.59 -6.31
C GLN A 146 8.28 6.07 -6.61
N GLY A 147 7.19 6.41 -7.29
CA GLY A 147 6.83 7.77 -7.67
C GLY A 147 6.62 8.69 -6.46
N TYR A 148 6.08 8.15 -5.37
CA TYR A 148 5.93 8.87 -4.09
C TYR A 148 7.10 8.67 -3.12
N GLN A 149 8.18 8.01 -3.55
CA GLN A 149 9.38 7.77 -2.74
C GLN A 149 9.09 7.12 -1.37
N VAL A 150 8.10 6.22 -1.34
CA VAL A 150 7.74 5.50 -0.11
C VAL A 150 8.96 4.73 0.42
N HIS A 151 9.16 4.68 1.73
CA HIS A 151 10.33 4.05 2.33
C HIS A 151 10.53 2.59 1.85
N PRO A 152 11.76 2.15 1.49
CA PRO A 152 11.99 0.83 0.88
C PRO A 152 11.46 -0.36 1.68
N GLU A 153 11.53 -0.28 3.01
CA GLU A 153 11.01 -1.32 3.90
C GLU A 153 9.48 -1.45 3.79
N VAL A 154 8.77 -0.33 3.64
CA VAL A 154 7.31 -0.32 3.45
C VAL A 154 6.96 -0.86 2.06
N GLN A 155 7.77 -0.55 1.03
CA GLN A 155 7.61 -1.16 -0.29
C GLN A 155 7.75 -2.69 -0.23
N ALA A 156 8.79 -3.18 0.46
CA ALA A 156 9.03 -4.61 0.63
C ALA A 156 7.90 -5.30 1.41
N GLN A 157 7.41 -4.66 2.47
CA GLN A 157 6.28 -5.16 3.26
C GLN A 157 4.99 -5.22 2.43
N MET A 158 4.71 -4.19 1.62
CA MET A 158 3.58 -4.16 0.70
C MET A 158 3.65 -5.33 -0.28
N PHE A 159 4.77 -5.49 -1.00
CA PHE A 159 4.91 -6.58 -1.98
C PHE A 159 4.89 -7.96 -1.34
N SER A 160 5.49 -8.13 -0.16
CA SER A 160 5.41 -9.39 0.59
C SER A 160 3.95 -9.78 0.88
N TYR A 161 3.14 -8.82 1.30
CA TYR A 161 1.71 -9.03 1.52
C TYR A 161 0.96 -9.36 0.22
N LEU A 162 1.21 -8.62 -0.87
CA LEU A 162 0.54 -8.84 -2.16
C LEU A 162 0.86 -10.22 -2.76
N PHE A 163 2.11 -10.68 -2.63
CA PHE A 163 2.49 -12.04 -3.05
C PHE A 163 1.86 -13.10 -2.17
N PHE A 164 1.84 -12.90 -0.86
CA PHE A 164 1.14 -13.80 0.06
C PHE A 164 -0.34 -13.92 -0.29
N PHE A 165 -1.02 -12.78 -0.47
CA PHE A 165 -2.42 -12.73 -0.88
C PHE A 165 -2.63 -13.47 -2.20
N SER A 166 -1.82 -13.18 -3.23
CA SER A 166 -1.94 -13.82 -4.54
C SER A 166 -1.81 -15.34 -4.45
N ASN A 167 -0.83 -15.84 -3.69
CA ASN A 167 -0.65 -17.26 -3.47
C ASN A 167 -1.88 -17.88 -2.78
N VAL A 168 -2.36 -17.27 -1.69
CA VAL A 168 -3.54 -17.78 -0.96
C VAL A 168 -4.78 -17.77 -1.85
N SER A 169 -5.02 -16.70 -2.62
CA SER A 169 -6.18 -16.58 -3.51
C SER A 169 -6.15 -17.58 -4.67
N LEU A 170 -4.97 -17.92 -5.21
CA LEU A 170 -4.85 -18.90 -6.30
C LEU A 170 -5.04 -20.34 -5.82
N PHE A 171 -4.54 -20.70 -4.64
CA PHE A 171 -4.57 -22.08 -4.13
C PHE A 171 -5.76 -22.38 -3.22
N ASN A 172 -6.41 -21.36 -2.66
CA ASN A 172 -7.61 -21.50 -1.86
C ASN A 172 -8.75 -20.65 -2.47
N PRO A 173 -9.35 -21.08 -3.59
CA PRO A 173 -10.48 -20.36 -4.21
C PRO A 173 -11.75 -20.35 -3.33
N ALA A 174 -11.71 -20.89 -2.12
CA ALA A 174 -12.81 -20.86 -1.17
C ALA A 174 -13.11 -19.42 -0.73
N HIS A 175 -13.98 -18.75 -1.50
CA HIS A 175 -15.18 -18.00 -1.08
C HIS A 175 -15.65 -17.14 -2.26
N GLY A 176 -16.39 -17.73 -3.20
CA GLY A 176 -16.92 -17.03 -4.39
C GLY A 176 -18.08 -17.73 -5.12
N GLN A 177 -18.73 -18.72 -4.49
CA GLN A 177 -20.11 -19.08 -4.83
C GLN A 177 -20.95 -18.93 -3.57
N GLY A 178 -21.68 -17.83 -3.49
CA GLY A 178 -22.64 -17.48 -2.46
C GLY A 178 -23.46 -16.30 -2.95
#